data_AF-A0A1Y2C5N0-F1
#
_entry.id   AF-A0A1Y2C5N0-F1
#
_cell.length_a   1.000
_cell.length_b   1.000
_cell.length_c   1.000
_cell.angle_alpha   90.00
_cell.angle_beta   90.00
_cell.angle_gamma   90.00
#
_symmetry.space_group_name_H-M   'P 1'
#
loop_
_entity.id
_entity.type
_entity.pdbx_description
1 polymer ?
#
loop_
_entity_poly.entity_id
_entity_poly.type
_entity_poly.pdbx_seq_one_letter_code
_entity_poly.pdbx_strand_id
1 'polypeptide(L)'
;MRGFTDPPPAVHNLYMKAEELAQEGRYRESLDQYIKCYPLVPRTAYTYWYCLSAISSIIRHNQCDIFAEDDAFLKKLQNDSNAPTHHRAQAAFTRARLAYNQGNREASAQLYRKVVSLSETITPTEYSTLIVTGVNIKTFQPEIMTVKEWIDSPQTFLTLAKENLAFFNSPKEFKSGLTEIKDIVVDKMLEQQRLRTPEAAFGHGNFFSSNSSKTATLLMCGPFMSKERYDAEYPIVKSVVLDRTPGFKCDVCGILAVDESGEKEVLNSLKKCNSCYSKFYCSVECQRKAWKAGHKKMCRAPTDLVKFDLVRIHGLKNEMYSQMMNGSVFEVRGPLLPRPTDGSPVKWRISIMGGNKQLVIKEMNITRVMFREERFKWEELEGECMESNPDRVFE
;
A
#
# COMPACT_ATOMS: atom_id res chain seq x y z
N MET A 1 32.50 -1.69 -2.00
CA MET A 1 31.82 -2.92 -2.46
C MET A 1 32.74 -3.65 -3.43
N ARG A 2 33.57 -4.59 -2.95
CA ARG A 2 34.46 -5.35 -3.86
C ARG A 2 33.66 -6.51 -4.44
N GLY A 3 33.36 -6.49 -5.74
CA GLY A 3 32.82 -7.67 -6.44
C GLY A 3 31.74 -7.42 -7.49
N PHE A 4 31.00 -6.31 -7.41
CA PHE A 4 30.03 -5.98 -8.47
C PHE A 4 30.68 -5.08 -9.52
N THR A 5 30.47 -5.41 -10.77
CA THR A 5 30.82 -4.54 -11.91
C THR A 5 29.72 -3.52 -12.10
N ASP A 6 30.07 -2.24 -12.26
CA ASP A 6 29.11 -1.24 -12.67
C ASP A 6 28.53 -1.60 -14.05
N PRO A 7 27.21 -1.43 -14.27
CA PRO A 7 26.63 -1.65 -15.58
C PRO A 7 27.19 -0.62 -16.58
N PRO A 8 27.26 -0.96 -17.88
CA PRO A 8 27.59 0.02 -18.91
C PRO A 8 26.67 1.25 -18.84
N PRO A 9 27.14 2.48 -19.11
CA PRO A 9 26.33 3.70 -18.97
C PRO A 9 24.98 3.65 -19.69
N ALA A 10 24.92 3.05 -20.89
CA ALA A 10 23.67 2.87 -21.62
C ALA A 10 22.65 1.99 -20.87
N VAL A 11 23.12 0.94 -20.20
CA VAL A 11 22.30 0.04 -19.39
C VAL A 11 21.86 0.74 -18.09
N HIS A 12 22.77 1.48 -17.47
CA HIS A 12 22.45 2.28 -16.30
C HIS A 12 21.34 3.31 -16.60
N ASN A 13 21.42 4.01 -17.74
CA ASN A 13 20.41 4.98 -18.15
C ASN A 13 19.03 4.33 -18.36
N LEU A 14 18.97 3.14 -18.95
CA LEU A 14 17.71 2.38 -19.10
C LEU A 14 17.13 1.99 -17.74
N TYR A 15 17.98 1.49 -16.82
CA TYR A 15 17.59 1.16 -15.46
C TYR A 15 17.04 2.37 -14.71
N MET A 16 17.76 3.50 -14.72
CA MET A 16 17.33 4.73 -14.05
C MET A 16 16.02 5.27 -14.65
N LYS A 17 15.85 5.16 -15.97
CA LYS A 17 14.60 5.55 -16.62
C LYS A 17 13.42 4.67 -16.19
N ALA A 18 13.64 3.36 -16.06
CA ALA A 18 12.64 2.44 -15.56
C ALA A 18 12.21 2.76 -14.13
N GLU A 19 13.16 3.13 -13.27
CA GLU A 19 12.91 3.52 -11.88
C GLU A 19 12.13 4.85 -11.78
N GLU A 20 12.53 5.87 -12.55
CA GLU A 20 11.80 7.14 -12.64
C GLU A 20 10.34 6.92 -13.06
N LEU A 21 10.10 6.12 -14.10
CA LEU A 21 8.74 5.78 -14.55
C LEU A 21 7.93 5.05 -13.46
N ALA A 22 8.55 4.16 -12.68
CA ALA A 22 7.87 3.50 -11.57
C ALA A 22 7.50 4.48 -10.44
N GLN A 23 8.37 5.45 -10.15
CA GLN A 23 8.12 6.50 -9.15
C GLN A 23 6.98 7.43 -9.58
N GLU A 24 6.85 7.69 -10.89
CA GLU A 24 5.72 8.41 -11.50
C GLU A 24 4.41 7.58 -11.55
N GLY A 25 4.44 6.30 -11.18
CA GLY A 25 3.30 5.39 -11.27
C GLY A 25 3.02 4.84 -12.67
N ARG A 26 3.92 5.07 -13.64
CA ARG A 26 3.82 4.61 -15.03
C ARG A 26 4.39 3.19 -15.18
N TYR A 27 3.77 2.24 -14.48
CA TYR A 27 4.32 0.89 -14.31
C TYR A 27 4.45 0.09 -15.61
N ARG A 28 3.56 0.30 -16.59
CA ARG A 28 3.67 -0.39 -17.89
C ARG A 28 4.94 -0.01 -18.63
N GLU A 29 5.22 1.29 -18.72
CA GLU A 29 6.42 1.80 -19.37
C GLU A 29 7.67 1.44 -18.58
N SER A 30 7.60 1.48 -17.25
CA SER A 30 8.67 1.00 -16.37
C SER A 30 9.00 -0.47 -16.63
N LEU A 31 7.99 -1.33 -16.72
CA LEU A 31 8.14 -2.75 -17.01
C LEU A 31 8.81 -2.97 -18.37
N ASP A 32 8.39 -2.25 -19.41
CA ASP A 32 9.01 -2.32 -20.73
C ASP A 32 10.48 -1.94 -20.70
N GLN A 33 10.85 -0.90 -19.94
CA GLN A 33 12.24 -0.49 -19.77
C GLN A 33 13.05 -1.54 -19.00
N TYR A 34 12.52 -2.12 -17.92
CA TYR A 34 13.22 -3.19 -17.22
C TYR A 34 13.41 -4.45 -18.08
N ILE A 35 12.41 -4.85 -18.87
CA ILE A 35 12.51 -5.98 -19.80
C ILE A 35 13.57 -5.72 -20.88
N LYS A 36 13.62 -4.49 -21.43
CA LYS A 36 14.67 -4.08 -22.39
C LYS A 36 16.06 -4.04 -21.75
N CYS A 37 16.14 -3.59 -20.50
CA CYS A 37 17.39 -3.47 -19.75
C CYS A 37 17.98 -4.84 -19.42
N TYR A 38 17.15 -5.78 -18.95
CA TYR A 38 17.58 -7.09 -18.44
C TYR A 38 18.62 -7.85 -19.30
N PRO A 39 18.42 -8.06 -20.63
CA PRO A 39 19.38 -8.81 -21.44
C PRO A 39 20.70 -8.05 -21.70
N LEU A 40 20.73 -6.74 -21.46
CA LEU A 40 21.91 -5.89 -21.67
C LEU A 40 22.81 -5.81 -20.43
N VAL A 41 22.28 -6.17 -19.26
CA VAL A 41 23.02 -6.10 -18.01
C VAL A 41 24.02 -7.26 -17.91
N PRO A 42 25.32 -6.99 -17.67
CA PRO A 42 26.28 -8.05 -17.38
C PRO A 42 25.82 -8.89 -16.19
N ARG A 43 25.94 -10.21 -16.27
CA ARG A 43 25.47 -11.11 -15.20
C ARG A 43 26.20 -10.90 -13.86
N THR A 44 27.37 -10.28 -13.88
CA THR A 44 28.17 -9.89 -12.71
C THR A 44 27.76 -8.56 -12.11
N ALA A 45 26.92 -7.78 -12.79
CA ALA A 45 26.43 -6.51 -12.30
C ALA A 45 25.23 -6.71 -11.37
N TYR A 46 25.20 -5.97 -10.27
CA TYR A 46 24.11 -6.03 -9.29
C TYR A 46 22.75 -5.66 -9.91
N THR A 47 22.75 -4.82 -10.94
CA THR A 47 21.54 -4.41 -11.67
C THR A 47 20.85 -5.58 -12.38
N TYR A 48 21.54 -6.70 -12.61
CA TYR A 48 20.99 -7.88 -13.27
C TYR A 48 19.87 -8.50 -12.43
N TRP A 49 20.11 -8.62 -11.12
CA TRP A 49 19.11 -9.06 -10.16
C TRP A 49 17.97 -8.02 -10.05
N TYR A 50 18.31 -6.73 -9.94
CA TYR A 50 17.33 -5.67 -9.71
C TYR A 50 16.31 -5.57 -10.84
N CYS A 51 16.75 -5.68 -12.09
CA CYS A 51 15.84 -5.67 -13.23
C CYS A 51 14.81 -6.80 -13.12
N LEU A 52 15.24 -8.04 -12.83
CA LEU A 52 14.30 -9.16 -12.69
C LEU A 52 13.36 -9.01 -11.50
N SER A 53 13.86 -8.49 -10.38
CA SER A 53 13.03 -8.26 -9.22
C SER A 53 11.99 -7.17 -9.42
N ALA A 54 12.37 -6.07 -10.09
CA ALA A 54 11.43 -5.02 -10.45
C ALA A 54 10.35 -5.55 -11.41
N ILE A 55 10.74 -6.30 -12.45
CA ILE A 55 9.81 -7.01 -13.35
C ILE A 55 8.85 -7.90 -12.56
N SER A 56 9.40 -8.76 -11.69
CA SER A 56 8.61 -9.67 -10.86
C SER A 56 7.68 -8.92 -9.90
N SER A 57 8.10 -7.80 -9.34
CA SER A 57 7.31 -6.99 -8.42
C SER A 57 6.12 -6.35 -9.14
N ILE A 58 6.37 -5.63 -10.24
CA ILE A 58 5.33 -4.98 -11.05
C ILE A 58 4.25 -5.97 -11.46
N ILE A 59 4.67 -7.13 -11.97
CA ILE A 59 3.77 -8.18 -12.43
C ILE A 59 2.99 -8.82 -11.28
N ARG A 60 3.66 -9.21 -10.18
CA ARG A 60 2.99 -9.90 -9.05
C ARG A 60 2.01 -9.01 -8.30
N HIS A 61 2.23 -7.71 -8.31
CA HIS A 61 1.37 -6.73 -7.66
C HIS A 61 0.30 -6.15 -8.60
N ASN A 62 0.17 -6.69 -9.82
CA ASN A 62 -0.83 -6.27 -10.81
C ASN A 62 -0.84 -4.74 -11.01
N GLN A 63 0.36 -4.14 -11.08
CA GLN A 63 0.50 -2.68 -11.17
C GLN A 63 0.23 -2.12 -12.57
N CYS A 64 0.13 -2.98 -13.58
CA CYS A 64 -0.20 -2.66 -14.96
C CYS A 64 -0.81 -3.89 -15.66
N ASP A 65 -1.43 -3.66 -16.82
CA ASP A 65 -1.86 -4.74 -17.71
C ASP A 65 -0.67 -5.56 -18.19
N ILE A 66 -0.86 -6.88 -18.21
CA ILE A 66 0.16 -7.85 -18.60
C ILE A 66 -0.17 -8.39 -19.99
N PHE A 67 0.78 -8.29 -20.90
CA PHE A 67 0.63 -8.72 -22.28
C PHE A 67 1.25 -10.11 -22.50
N ALA A 68 0.96 -10.70 -23.67
CA ALA A 68 1.48 -12.02 -24.02
C ALA A 68 3.02 -12.04 -24.10
N GLU A 69 3.61 -10.91 -24.49
CA GLU A 69 5.06 -10.70 -24.59
C GLU A 69 5.75 -10.76 -23.22
N ASP A 70 5.08 -10.32 -22.15
CA ASP A 70 5.62 -10.38 -20.78
C ASP A 70 5.71 -11.85 -20.31
N ASP A 71 4.65 -12.65 -20.53
CA ASP A 71 4.70 -14.08 -20.22
C ASP A 71 5.72 -14.80 -21.12
N ALA A 72 5.82 -14.42 -22.40
CA ALA A 72 6.81 -14.97 -23.32
C ALA A 72 8.24 -14.68 -22.85
N PHE A 73 8.52 -13.46 -22.36
CA PHE A 73 9.79 -13.10 -21.74
C PHE A 73 10.08 -13.97 -20.52
N LEU A 74 9.14 -14.06 -19.57
CA LEU A 74 9.33 -14.88 -18.36
C LEU A 74 9.49 -16.36 -18.68
N LYS A 75 8.75 -16.88 -19.67
CA LYS A 75 8.84 -18.27 -20.14
C LYS A 75 10.19 -18.55 -20.78
N LYS A 76 10.69 -17.61 -21.59
CA LYS A 76 12.05 -17.69 -22.16
C LYS A 76 13.09 -17.73 -21.05
N LEU A 77 13.02 -16.82 -20.08
CA LEU A 77 13.97 -16.75 -18.97
C LEU A 77 13.93 -18.00 -18.09
N GLN A 78 12.74 -18.51 -17.75
CA GLN A 78 12.56 -19.75 -16.98
C GLN A 78 13.29 -20.94 -17.63
N ASN A 79 13.31 -21.00 -18.97
CA ASN A 79 13.88 -22.10 -19.73
C ASN A 79 15.31 -21.86 -20.21
N ASP A 80 15.89 -20.68 -19.98
CA ASP A 80 17.26 -20.37 -20.37
C ASP A 80 18.25 -21.10 -19.43
N SER A 81 18.89 -22.16 -19.94
CA SER A 81 19.89 -22.93 -19.19
C SER A 81 21.14 -22.13 -18.85
N ASN A 82 21.37 -21.01 -19.53
CA ASN A 82 22.49 -20.13 -19.23
C ASN A 82 22.14 -19.15 -18.10
N ALA A 83 20.86 -18.88 -17.82
CA ALA A 83 20.48 -17.98 -16.74
C ALA A 83 20.74 -18.62 -15.36
N PRO A 84 21.10 -17.82 -14.33
CA PRO A 84 21.24 -18.33 -12.98
C PRO A 84 19.97 -19.06 -12.52
N THR A 85 20.13 -20.19 -11.83
CA THR A 85 19.03 -21.06 -11.42
C THR A 85 18.00 -20.31 -10.57
N HIS A 86 18.46 -19.42 -9.69
CA HIS A 86 17.58 -18.57 -8.87
C HIS A 86 16.78 -17.54 -9.69
N HIS A 87 17.31 -17.01 -10.80
CA HIS A 87 16.57 -16.15 -11.74
C HIS A 87 15.47 -16.95 -12.46
N ARG A 88 15.80 -18.16 -12.93
CA ARG A 88 14.84 -19.06 -13.57
C ARG A 88 13.70 -19.42 -12.62
N ALA A 89 14.02 -19.67 -11.36
CA ALA A 89 13.05 -19.96 -10.31
C ALA A 89 12.15 -18.73 -10.01
N GLN A 90 12.72 -17.53 -9.93
CA GLN A 90 11.95 -16.30 -9.77
C GLN A 90 11.01 -16.03 -10.96
N ALA A 91 11.47 -16.26 -12.19
CA ALA A 91 10.64 -16.15 -13.38
C ALA A 91 9.47 -17.16 -13.35
N ALA A 92 9.74 -18.42 -13.02
CA ALA A 92 8.71 -19.44 -12.84
C ALA A 92 7.69 -19.05 -11.75
N PHE A 93 8.14 -18.46 -10.65
CA PHE A 93 7.28 -17.99 -9.57
C PHE A 93 6.37 -16.82 -10.01
N THR A 94 6.90 -15.84 -10.74
CA THR A 94 6.12 -14.75 -11.32
C THR A 94 5.03 -15.30 -12.25
N ARG A 95 5.38 -16.27 -13.12
CA ARG A 95 4.40 -16.91 -13.99
C ARG A 95 3.36 -17.73 -13.23
N ALA A 96 3.75 -18.40 -12.15
CA ALA A 96 2.82 -19.13 -11.30
C ALA A 96 1.75 -18.19 -10.71
N ARG A 97 2.16 -16.99 -10.31
CA ARG A 97 1.25 -15.91 -9.87
C ARG A 97 0.37 -15.38 -10.99
N LEU A 98 0.89 -15.18 -12.19
CA LEU A 98 0.08 -14.79 -13.35
C LEU A 98 -1.02 -15.82 -13.66
N ALA A 99 -0.64 -17.10 -13.74
CA ALA A 99 -1.60 -18.19 -13.96
C ALA A 99 -2.64 -18.26 -12.83
N TYR A 100 -2.23 -18.02 -11.58
CA TYR A 100 -3.14 -17.94 -10.43
C TYR A 100 -4.16 -16.81 -10.61
N ASN A 101 -3.72 -15.61 -10.98
CA ASN A 101 -4.59 -14.44 -11.16
C ASN A 101 -5.57 -14.63 -12.33
N GLN A 102 -5.16 -15.37 -13.37
CA GLN A 102 -6.02 -15.75 -14.50
C GLN A 102 -6.99 -16.89 -14.17
N GLY A 103 -7.01 -17.39 -12.93
CA GLY A 103 -7.85 -18.53 -12.51
C GLY A 103 -7.35 -19.89 -12.98
N ASN A 104 -6.19 -19.97 -13.66
CA ASN A 104 -5.59 -21.23 -14.11
C ASN A 104 -4.79 -21.89 -12.97
N ARG A 105 -5.52 -22.49 -12.03
CA ARG A 105 -5.00 -23.14 -10.82
C ARG A 105 -4.01 -24.27 -11.13
N GLU A 106 -4.28 -25.09 -12.15
CA GLU A 106 -3.42 -26.22 -12.51
C GLU A 106 -2.08 -25.75 -13.10
N ALA A 107 -2.10 -24.79 -14.04
CA ALA A 107 -0.86 -24.21 -14.56
C ALA A 107 -0.06 -23.52 -13.45
N SER A 108 -0.74 -22.82 -12.54
CA SER A 108 -0.10 -22.21 -11.36
C SER A 108 0.61 -23.26 -10.49
N ALA A 109 -0.07 -24.36 -10.14
CA ALA A 109 0.51 -25.45 -9.36
C ALA A 109 1.72 -26.09 -10.07
N GLN A 110 1.63 -26.36 -11.37
CA GLN A 110 2.76 -26.88 -12.15
C GLN A 110 3.97 -25.95 -12.12
N LEU A 111 3.74 -24.63 -12.24
CA LEU A 111 4.80 -23.63 -12.16
C LEU A 111 5.41 -23.54 -10.76
N TYR A 112 4.62 -23.63 -9.69
CA TYR A 112 5.18 -23.70 -8.33
C TYR A 112 6.01 -24.97 -8.10
N ARG A 113 5.59 -26.13 -8.62
CA ARG A 113 6.44 -27.35 -8.58
C ARG A 113 7.77 -27.12 -9.30
N LYS A 114 7.73 -26.39 -10.42
CA LYS A 114 8.95 -26.01 -11.16
C LYS A 114 9.85 -25.08 -10.35
N VAL A 115 9.29 -24.13 -9.58
CA VAL A 115 10.05 -23.28 -8.67
C VAL A 115 10.82 -24.12 -7.65
N VAL A 116 10.14 -25.07 -6.98
CA VAL A 116 10.77 -25.97 -6.01
C VAL A 116 11.88 -26.79 -6.67
N SER A 117 11.58 -27.43 -7.80
CA SER A 117 12.55 -28.24 -8.54
C SER A 117 13.77 -27.43 -8.98
N LEU A 118 13.60 -26.18 -9.44
CA LEU A 118 14.73 -25.32 -9.80
C LEU A 118 15.56 -24.96 -8.57
N SER A 119 14.92 -24.58 -7.46
CA SER A 119 15.65 -24.24 -6.23
C SER A 119 16.47 -25.39 -5.67
N GLU A 120 16.01 -26.64 -5.81
CA GLU A 120 16.76 -27.84 -5.38
C GLU A 120 18.00 -28.11 -6.25
N THR A 121 18.05 -27.57 -7.47
CA THR A 121 19.20 -27.71 -8.38
C THR A 121 20.24 -26.60 -8.25
N ILE A 122 20.05 -25.65 -7.33
CA ILE A 122 21.01 -24.55 -7.12
C ILE A 122 22.33 -25.10 -6.58
N THR A 123 23.41 -24.78 -7.28
CA THR A 123 24.74 -25.30 -6.94
C THR A 123 25.35 -24.57 -5.73
N PRO A 124 26.32 -25.17 -5.01
CA PRO A 124 27.07 -24.48 -3.95
C PRO A 124 27.71 -23.16 -4.40
N THR A 125 28.19 -23.10 -5.65
CA THR A 125 28.74 -21.88 -6.24
C THR A 125 27.68 -20.81 -6.47
N GLU A 126 26.48 -21.19 -6.92
CA GLU A 126 25.37 -20.25 -7.02
C GLU A 126 24.90 -19.79 -5.64
N TYR A 127 24.87 -20.68 -4.64
CA TYR A 127 24.49 -20.34 -3.27
C TYR A 127 25.36 -19.25 -2.65
N SER A 128 26.67 -19.24 -2.96
CA SER A 128 27.60 -18.21 -2.47
C SER A 128 27.58 -16.91 -3.27
N THR A 129 26.81 -16.84 -4.36
CA THR A 129 26.67 -15.61 -5.14
C THR A 129 26.00 -14.54 -4.29
N LEU A 130 26.59 -13.35 -4.27
CA LEU A 130 26.03 -12.19 -3.59
C LEU A 130 24.95 -11.54 -4.45
N ILE A 131 23.81 -11.27 -3.85
CA ILE A 131 22.70 -10.54 -4.44
C ILE A 131 22.38 -9.32 -3.59
N VAL A 132 21.81 -8.30 -4.22
CA VAL A 132 21.35 -7.11 -3.52
C VAL A 132 19.85 -7.23 -3.33
N THR A 133 19.38 -7.18 -2.09
CA THR A 133 17.96 -7.38 -1.74
C THR A 133 17.23 -6.09 -1.40
N GLY A 134 17.96 -4.99 -1.29
CA GLY A 134 17.40 -3.68 -1.01
C GLY A 134 18.48 -2.64 -0.74
N VAL A 135 18.06 -1.51 -0.20
CA VAL A 135 18.95 -0.45 0.28
C VAL A 135 18.64 -0.25 1.75
N ASN A 136 19.67 -0.33 2.58
CA ASN A 136 19.55 0.01 3.97
C ASN A 136 19.25 1.49 4.03
N ILE A 137 18.01 1.81 4.41
CA ILE A 137 17.54 3.18 4.44
C ILE A 137 18.55 4.05 5.20
N LYS A 138 18.99 3.62 6.41
CA LYS A 138 19.81 4.39 7.39
C LYS A 138 21.12 4.86 6.81
N THR A 139 21.77 4.00 6.05
CA THR A 139 23.11 4.22 5.55
C THR A 139 23.15 4.50 4.05
N PHE A 140 22.00 4.38 3.37
CA PHE A 140 21.88 4.32 1.91
C PHE A 140 22.84 3.30 1.26
N GLN A 141 23.30 2.31 2.03
CA GLN A 141 24.15 1.24 1.53
C GLN A 141 23.28 0.08 1.02
N PRO A 142 23.67 -0.59 -0.06
CA PRO A 142 22.99 -1.80 -0.50
C PRO A 142 22.96 -2.87 0.60
N GLU A 143 21.79 -3.48 0.81
CA GLU A 143 21.68 -4.70 1.61
C GLU A 143 22.05 -5.89 0.73
N ILE A 144 23.15 -6.54 1.10
CA ILE A 144 23.73 -7.65 0.35
C ILE A 144 23.55 -8.91 1.18
N MET A 145 23.11 -9.98 0.54
CA MET A 145 23.12 -11.32 1.10
C MET A 145 23.46 -12.35 0.03
N THR A 146 23.82 -13.55 0.44
CA THR A 146 24.03 -14.68 -0.45
C THR A 146 22.70 -15.20 -1.01
N VAL A 147 22.73 -15.85 -2.17
CA VAL A 147 21.56 -16.57 -2.72
C VAL A 147 21.03 -17.58 -1.70
N LYS A 148 21.91 -18.22 -0.92
CA LYS A 148 21.52 -19.14 0.15
C LYS A 148 20.72 -18.45 1.25
N GLU A 149 21.27 -17.39 1.85
CA GLU A 149 20.59 -16.62 2.89
C GLU A 149 19.27 -16.05 2.40
N TRP A 150 19.25 -15.61 1.14
CA TRP A 150 18.03 -15.20 0.51
C TRP A 150 17.05 -16.35 0.49
N ILE A 151 17.33 -17.48 -0.17
CA ILE A 151 16.41 -18.64 -0.30
C ILE A 151 15.87 -19.14 1.04
N ASP A 152 16.72 -19.18 2.06
CA ASP A 152 16.37 -19.61 3.41
C ASP A 152 15.47 -18.61 4.15
N SER A 153 15.31 -17.38 3.63
CA SER A 153 14.41 -16.37 4.19
C SER A 153 12.94 -16.83 4.10
N PRO A 154 12.13 -16.60 5.15
CA PRO A 154 10.70 -16.92 5.14
C PRO A 154 9.92 -16.19 4.03
N GLN A 155 10.44 -15.07 3.51
CA GLN A 155 9.77 -14.22 2.53
C GLN A 155 10.15 -14.53 1.08
N THR A 156 10.84 -15.64 0.83
CA THR A 156 11.26 -15.99 -0.54
C THR A 156 10.17 -16.58 -1.40
N PHE A 157 10.39 -16.51 -2.71
CA PHE A 157 9.58 -17.23 -3.66
C PHE A 157 9.54 -18.74 -3.39
N LEU A 158 10.58 -19.35 -2.80
CA LEU A 158 10.62 -20.78 -2.54
C LEU A 158 9.70 -21.15 -1.38
N THR A 159 9.81 -20.43 -0.26
CA THR A 159 8.93 -20.61 0.89
C THR A 159 7.48 -20.40 0.47
N LEU A 160 7.20 -19.29 -0.25
CA LEU A 160 5.87 -19.01 -0.78
C LEU A 160 5.40 -20.09 -1.77
N ALA A 161 6.25 -20.59 -2.66
CA ALA A 161 5.87 -21.65 -3.60
C ALA A 161 5.49 -22.95 -2.87
N LYS A 162 6.25 -23.33 -1.83
CA LYS A 162 5.95 -24.51 -1.00
C LYS A 162 4.63 -24.35 -0.26
N GLU A 163 4.37 -23.18 0.32
CA GLU A 163 3.09 -22.87 0.98
C GLU A 163 1.92 -22.94 -0.02
N ASN A 164 2.06 -22.35 -1.21
CA ASN A 164 1.03 -22.41 -2.26
C ASN A 164 0.79 -23.85 -2.74
N LEU A 165 1.83 -24.68 -2.88
CA LEU A 165 1.68 -26.10 -3.23
C LEU A 165 0.97 -26.91 -2.14
N ALA A 166 1.25 -26.64 -0.87
CA ALA A 166 0.55 -27.29 0.23
C ALA A 166 -0.96 -27.00 0.16
N PHE A 167 -1.33 -25.77 -0.21
CA PHE A 167 -2.72 -25.40 -0.47
C PHE A 167 -3.32 -26.20 -1.64
N PHE A 168 -2.64 -26.28 -2.79
CA PHE A 168 -3.12 -27.05 -3.95
C PHE A 168 -3.29 -28.56 -3.67
N ASN A 169 -2.49 -29.12 -2.76
CA ASN A 169 -2.56 -30.55 -2.43
C ASN A 169 -3.57 -30.88 -1.32
N SER A 170 -4.25 -29.89 -0.73
CA SER A 170 -5.26 -30.08 0.31
C SER A 170 -6.56 -30.68 -0.27
N PRO A 171 -6.94 -31.93 0.05
CA PRO A 171 -8.10 -32.60 -0.56
C PRO A 171 -9.45 -31.93 -0.26
N LYS A 172 -9.51 -31.14 0.82
CA LYS A 172 -10.74 -30.50 1.30
C LYS A 172 -11.09 -29.21 0.58
N GLU A 173 -10.13 -28.53 -0.04
CA GLU A 173 -10.34 -27.22 -0.67
C GLU A 173 -10.51 -27.31 -2.19
N PHE A 174 -10.02 -28.38 -2.82
CA PHE A 174 -10.08 -28.55 -4.27
C PHE A 174 -11.46 -29.00 -4.78
N LYS A 175 -12.27 -29.70 -3.97
CA LYS A 175 -13.53 -30.31 -4.42
C LYS A 175 -14.79 -29.45 -4.25
N SER A 176 -14.77 -28.40 -3.43
CA SER A 176 -15.94 -27.54 -3.17
C SER A 176 -15.86 -26.13 -3.79
N GLY A 177 -14.80 -25.80 -4.53
CA GLY A 177 -14.39 -24.42 -4.76
C GLY A 177 -14.43 -23.86 -6.17
N LEU A 178 -15.30 -24.35 -7.06
CA LEU A 178 -15.34 -23.86 -8.45
C LEU A 178 -16.21 -22.62 -8.67
N THR A 179 -17.11 -22.27 -7.75
CA THR A 179 -18.04 -21.13 -7.94
C THR A 179 -18.12 -20.15 -6.77
N GLU A 180 -18.03 -20.59 -5.51
CA GLU A 180 -18.17 -19.71 -4.32
C GLU A 180 -16.84 -19.18 -3.75
N ILE A 181 -15.69 -19.66 -4.24
CA ILE A 181 -14.37 -19.44 -3.62
C ILE A 181 -13.49 -18.44 -4.39
N LYS A 182 -14.05 -17.68 -5.33
CA LYS A 182 -13.28 -16.58 -5.97
C LYS A 182 -12.93 -15.48 -4.98
N ASP A 183 -13.84 -15.14 -4.07
CA ASP A 183 -13.69 -13.97 -3.20
C ASP A 183 -13.08 -14.32 -1.84
N ILE A 184 -13.51 -15.43 -1.21
CA ILE A 184 -13.09 -15.80 0.16
C ILE A 184 -11.60 -16.19 0.26
N VAL A 185 -11.03 -16.80 -0.79
CA VAL A 185 -9.64 -17.30 -0.76
C VAL A 185 -8.63 -16.25 -1.19
N VAL A 186 -8.98 -15.37 -2.12
CA VAL A 186 -8.16 -14.18 -2.42
C VAL A 186 -8.07 -13.31 -1.17
N ASP A 187 -9.19 -13.10 -0.46
CA ASP A 187 -9.21 -12.34 0.78
C ASP A 187 -8.42 -13.01 1.91
N LYS A 188 -8.56 -14.32 2.14
CA LYS A 188 -7.78 -15.00 3.19
C LYS A 188 -6.28 -15.06 2.91
N MET A 189 -5.86 -15.16 1.64
CA MET A 189 -4.45 -15.12 1.27
C MET A 189 -3.86 -13.70 1.36
N LEU A 190 -4.61 -12.68 0.93
CA LEU A 190 -4.25 -11.29 1.14
C LEU A 190 -4.26 -10.94 2.64
N GLU A 191 -5.19 -11.48 3.43
CA GLU A 191 -5.28 -11.29 4.89
C GLU A 191 -4.16 -11.99 5.65
N GLN A 192 -3.77 -13.21 5.28
CA GLN A 192 -2.58 -13.87 5.84
C GLN A 192 -1.28 -13.14 5.46
N GLN A 193 -1.20 -12.50 4.28
CA GLN A 193 -0.10 -11.58 3.95
C GLN A 193 -0.18 -10.26 4.75
N ARG A 194 -1.38 -9.73 5.01
CA ARG A 194 -1.62 -8.52 5.83
C ARG A 194 -1.27 -8.70 7.30
N LEU A 195 -1.34 -9.93 7.84
CA LEU A 195 -1.11 -10.28 9.25
C LEU A 195 0.33 -10.68 9.60
N ARG A 196 1.23 -10.91 8.62
CA ARG A 196 2.54 -11.57 8.84
C ARG A 196 3.79 -10.69 8.69
N THR A 197 3.69 -9.36 8.69
CA THR A 197 4.87 -8.49 8.86
C THR A 197 5.00 -8.07 10.33
N PRO A 198 5.97 -8.63 11.11
CA PRO A 198 6.25 -8.13 12.44
C PRO A 198 7.06 -6.83 12.36
N GLU A 199 6.59 -5.88 13.15
CA GLU A 199 7.28 -4.77 13.82
C GLU A 199 8.82 -4.76 13.73
N ALA A 200 9.39 -3.78 13.00
CA ALA A 200 10.44 -2.89 13.50
C ALA A 200 10.88 -1.83 12.47
N ALA A 201 11.03 -0.61 12.99
CA ALA A 201 11.74 0.57 12.48
C ALA A 201 11.04 1.48 11.45
N PHE A 202 10.93 2.76 11.82
CA PHE A 202 11.52 3.85 11.02
C PHE A 202 12.07 4.95 11.93
N GLY A 203 13.33 5.28 11.70
CA GLY A 203 14.02 6.44 12.26
C GLY A 203 15.14 6.81 11.30
N HIS A 204 15.02 7.99 10.71
CA HIS A 204 15.99 8.62 9.82
C HIS A 204 16.24 10.05 10.27
N GLY A 205 17.50 10.36 10.55
CA GLY A 205 18.00 11.68 10.93
C GLY A 205 19.33 11.56 11.68
N ASN A 206 20.41 12.00 11.03
CA ASN A 206 21.75 12.30 11.59
C ASN A 206 21.63 13.14 12.90
N PHE A 207 22.43 13.08 13.98
CA PHE A 207 23.72 12.45 14.31
C PHE A 207 23.87 12.41 15.88
N PHE A 208 24.72 11.50 16.41
CA PHE A 208 25.19 11.22 17.80
C PHE A 208 24.20 11.02 18.99
N SER A 209 24.08 9.77 19.47
CA SER A 209 24.52 9.32 20.82
C SER A 209 23.98 7.92 21.19
N SER A 210 24.92 7.02 21.45
CA SER A 210 24.95 5.77 22.26
C SER A 210 23.80 4.72 22.26
N ASN A 211 24.24 3.48 21.96
CA ASN A 211 23.82 2.17 22.47
C ASN A 211 22.33 1.77 22.47
N SER A 212 21.93 0.98 21.47
CA SER A 212 21.55 -0.43 21.67
C SER A 212 21.17 -1.08 20.33
N SER A 213 21.67 -2.31 20.14
CA SER A 213 21.62 -3.11 18.94
C SER A 213 20.27 -3.83 18.79
N LYS A 214 19.47 -3.48 17.77
CA LYS A 214 18.57 -4.41 17.06
C LYS A 214 18.41 -3.97 15.60
N THR A 215 18.93 -4.78 14.69
CA THR A 215 18.87 -4.61 13.22
C THR A 215 17.51 -5.10 12.73
N ALA A 216 16.81 -4.27 11.94
CA ALA A 216 15.57 -4.64 11.26
C ALA A 216 15.72 -4.34 9.77
N THR A 217 15.54 -5.38 8.95
CA THR A 217 15.60 -5.41 7.49
C THR A 217 14.26 -4.95 6.91
N LEU A 218 14.28 -3.99 5.99
CA LEU A 218 13.08 -3.48 5.32
C LEU A 218 13.16 -3.81 3.83
N LEU A 219 12.35 -4.77 3.37
CA LEU A 219 12.10 -5.01 1.95
C LEU A 219 11.27 -3.85 1.38
N MET A 220 11.93 -3.00 0.59
CA MET A 220 11.28 -1.96 -0.22
C MET A 220 10.53 -2.62 -1.39
N CYS A 221 9.30 -3.07 -1.16
CA CYS A 221 8.30 -3.32 -2.20
C CYS A 221 6.91 -3.06 -1.64
N GLY A 222 6.54 -1.78 -1.60
CA GLY A 222 5.18 -1.31 -1.37
C GLY A 222 5.19 0.21 -1.44
N PRO A 223 4.55 0.85 -2.44
CA PRO A 223 4.53 2.29 -2.50
C PRO A 223 3.72 2.81 -1.31
N PHE A 224 4.25 3.81 -0.61
CA PHE A 224 3.37 4.82 -0.05
C PHE A 224 2.66 5.44 -1.26
N MET A 225 1.32 5.37 -1.29
CA MET A 225 0.56 6.11 -2.29
C MET A 225 0.92 7.59 -2.15
N SER A 226 1.33 8.23 -3.24
CA SER A 226 1.44 9.68 -3.27
C SER A 226 0.04 10.27 -2.99
N LYS A 227 0.01 11.49 -2.45
CA LYS A 227 -1.25 12.21 -2.17
C LYS A 227 -2.11 12.28 -3.43
N GLU A 228 -1.48 12.53 -4.57
CA GLU A 228 -2.09 12.65 -5.89
C GLU A 228 -2.76 11.33 -6.31
N ARG A 229 -2.15 10.18 -5.99
CA ARG A 229 -2.69 8.86 -6.29
C ARG A 229 -3.82 8.46 -5.34
N TYR A 230 -3.71 8.77 -4.05
CA TYR A 230 -4.81 8.58 -3.10
C TYR A 230 -6.05 9.36 -3.52
N ASP A 231 -5.83 10.61 -3.93
CA ASP A 231 -6.87 11.50 -4.45
C ASP A 231 -7.49 11.00 -5.76
N ALA A 232 -6.75 10.24 -6.58
CA ALA A 232 -7.20 9.68 -7.86
C ALA A 232 -7.91 8.32 -7.71
N GLU A 233 -7.45 7.45 -6.82
CA GLU A 233 -8.09 6.14 -6.55
C GLU A 233 -9.32 6.28 -5.66
N TYR A 234 -9.41 7.35 -4.86
CA TYR A 234 -10.56 7.64 -4.01
C TYR A 234 -11.10 9.06 -4.28
N PRO A 235 -11.55 9.35 -5.52
CA PRO A 235 -12.00 10.68 -5.92
C PRO A 235 -13.19 11.18 -5.09
N ILE A 236 -13.90 10.28 -4.42
CA ILE A 236 -15.05 10.60 -3.58
C ILE A 236 -14.65 10.88 -2.14
N VAL A 237 -13.58 10.25 -1.63
CA VAL A 237 -12.95 10.70 -0.38
C VAL A 237 -12.38 12.09 -0.59
N LYS A 238 -11.85 12.37 -1.78
CA LYS A 238 -11.41 13.70 -2.18
C LYS A 238 -12.57 14.70 -2.16
N SER A 239 -13.71 14.43 -2.81
CA SER A 239 -14.85 15.36 -2.80
C SER A 239 -15.46 15.52 -1.40
N VAL A 240 -15.61 14.46 -0.62
CA VAL A 240 -16.24 14.55 0.70
C VAL A 240 -15.29 15.12 1.76
N VAL A 241 -13.98 14.92 1.64
CA VAL A 241 -13.01 15.39 2.64
C VAL A 241 -12.32 16.70 2.25
N LEU A 242 -12.03 16.96 0.98
CA LEU A 242 -11.50 18.27 0.55
C LEU A 242 -12.59 19.35 0.55
N ASP A 243 -13.83 19.04 0.13
CA ASP A 243 -14.93 20.02 0.17
C ASP A 243 -15.45 20.28 1.60
N ARG A 244 -15.11 19.39 2.54
CA ARG A 244 -15.31 19.62 3.99
C ARG A 244 -14.05 20.18 4.62
N THR A 245 -13.40 21.13 3.97
CA THR A 245 -12.53 22.04 4.71
C THR A 245 -13.40 22.68 5.80
N PRO A 246 -13.14 22.39 7.10
CA PRO A 246 -14.04 22.80 8.18
C PRO A 246 -14.31 24.31 8.09
N GLY A 247 -15.59 24.69 7.99
CA GLY A 247 -15.99 26.09 7.91
C GLY A 247 -15.98 26.72 6.51
N PHE A 248 -15.76 25.97 5.44
CA PHE A 248 -15.83 26.52 4.08
C PHE A 248 -17.27 26.73 3.57
N LYS A 249 -18.20 25.83 3.92
CA LYS A 249 -19.63 25.95 3.58
C LYS A 249 -20.53 25.45 4.70
N CYS A 250 -21.77 25.91 4.70
CA CYS A 250 -22.81 25.43 5.61
C CYS A 250 -23.13 23.96 5.30
N ASP A 251 -23.04 23.08 6.32
CA ASP A 251 -23.34 21.64 6.21
C ASP A 251 -24.81 21.32 5.87
N VAL A 252 -25.68 22.35 5.78
CA VAL A 252 -27.12 22.17 5.59
C VAL A 252 -27.63 22.79 4.30
N CYS A 253 -27.21 24.03 4.00
CA CYS A 253 -27.67 24.73 2.78
C CYS A 253 -26.56 24.92 1.74
N GLY A 254 -25.31 24.54 2.04
CA GLY A 254 -24.19 24.64 1.10
C GLY A 254 -23.66 26.06 0.85
N ILE A 255 -24.25 27.10 1.45
CA ILE A 255 -23.74 28.47 1.34
C ILE A 255 -22.29 28.54 1.79
N LEU A 256 -21.44 29.14 0.96
CA LEU A 256 -20.01 29.34 1.22
C LEU A 256 -19.77 30.46 2.24
N ALA A 257 -18.69 30.35 3.00
CA ALA A 257 -18.25 31.37 3.94
C ALA A 257 -17.59 32.59 3.24
N VAL A 258 -17.07 32.36 2.03
CA VAL A 258 -16.41 33.37 1.17
C VAL A 258 -17.15 33.47 -0.16
N ASP A 259 -17.04 34.61 -0.83
CA ASP A 259 -17.50 34.77 -2.20
C ASP A 259 -16.59 34.06 -3.20
N GLU A 260 -17.01 34.00 -4.47
CA GLU A 260 -16.27 33.34 -5.56
C GLU A 260 -14.88 33.97 -5.81
N SER A 261 -14.68 35.23 -5.43
CA SER A 261 -13.37 35.90 -5.49
C SER A 261 -12.45 35.52 -4.31
N GLY A 262 -12.97 34.87 -3.27
CA GLY A 262 -12.21 34.49 -2.08
C GLY A 262 -11.76 35.67 -1.20
N GLU A 263 -12.23 36.88 -1.50
CA GLU A 263 -11.75 38.12 -0.86
C GLU A 263 -12.76 38.74 0.10
N LYS A 264 -14.05 38.42 -0.01
CA LYS A 264 -15.09 38.99 0.85
C LYS A 264 -15.79 37.90 1.65
N GLU A 265 -15.73 38.01 2.97
CA GLU A 265 -16.59 37.23 3.87
C GLU A 265 -18.05 37.63 3.62
N VAL A 266 -18.79 36.80 2.87
CA VAL A 266 -20.21 37.02 2.56
C VAL A 266 -21.08 36.85 3.81
N LEU A 267 -20.59 36.06 4.77
CA LEU A 267 -21.23 35.83 6.06
C LEU A 267 -20.18 35.97 7.16
N ASN A 268 -20.51 36.73 8.21
CA ASN A 268 -19.81 36.64 9.49
C ASN A 268 -19.62 35.15 9.81
N SER A 269 -18.36 34.68 9.82
CA SER A 269 -17.89 33.30 10.01
C SER A 269 -18.96 32.24 10.37
N LEU A 270 -19.01 31.14 9.62
CA LEU A 270 -19.95 30.05 9.88
C LEU A 270 -19.87 29.59 11.35
N LYS A 271 -21.04 29.46 11.99
CA LYS A 271 -21.16 29.04 13.38
C LYS A 271 -20.89 27.54 13.49
N LYS A 272 -19.87 27.17 14.24
CA LYS A 272 -19.56 25.77 14.55
C LYS A 272 -20.53 25.20 15.59
N CYS A 273 -20.80 23.90 15.52
CA CYS A 273 -21.52 23.19 16.57
C CYS A 273 -20.74 23.25 17.88
N ASN A 274 -21.33 23.81 18.95
CA ASN A 274 -20.64 23.95 20.25
C ASN A 274 -20.29 22.63 20.94
N SER A 275 -20.91 21.52 20.55
CA SER A 275 -20.64 20.20 21.14
C SER A 275 -19.52 19.48 20.40
N CYS A 276 -19.67 19.25 19.09
CA CYS A 276 -18.70 18.45 18.32
C CYS A 276 -17.65 19.24 17.56
N TYR A 277 -17.86 20.54 17.33
CA TYR A 277 -17.01 21.41 16.51
C TYR A 277 -16.74 20.92 15.06
N SER A 278 -17.39 19.84 14.62
CA SER A 278 -17.16 19.19 13.32
C SER A 278 -18.14 19.66 12.25
N LYS A 279 -19.21 20.38 12.64
CA LYS A 279 -20.25 20.89 11.74
C LYS A 279 -20.35 22.41 11.81
N PHE A 280 -20.60 23.05 10.68
CA PHE A 280 -20.62 24.49 10.46
C PHE A 280 -21.94 24.92 9.82
N TYR A 281 -22.52 26.00 10.34
CA TYR A 281 -23.85 26.46 9.97
C TYR A 281 -23.85 27.97 9.74
N CYS A 282 -24.50 28.43 8.67
CA CYS A 282 -24.68 29.87 8.44
C CYS A 282 -25.67 30.51 9.42
N SER A 283 -26.57 29.72 10.03
CA SER A 283 -27.61 30.21 10.93
C SER A 283 -28.00 29.19 12.00
N VAL A 284 -28.68 29.67 13.05
CA VAL A 284 -29.27 28.81 14.11
C VAL A 284 -30.37 27.92 13.52
N GLU A 285 -31.06 28.37 12.48
CA GLU A 285 -32.08 27.60 11.78
C GLU A 285 -31.46 26.39 11.06
N CYS A 286 -30.35 26.58 10.34
CA CYS A 286 -29.59 25.49 9.74
C CYS A 286 -29.11 24.51 10.81
N GLN A 287 -28.55 25.01 11.91
CA GLN A 287 -28.13 24.16 13.03
C GLN A 287 -29.30 23.33 13.59
N ARG A 288 -30.47 23.93 13.81
CA ARG A 288 -31.69 23.23 14.29
C ARG A 288 -32.18 22.20 13.27
N LYS A 289 -32.12 22.50 11.98
CA LYS A 289 -32.48 21.59 10.89
C LYS A 289 -31.56 20.36 10.88
N ALA A 290 -30.25 20.55 10.91
CA ALA A 290 -29.28 19.46 11.04
C ALA A 290 -29.47 18.64 12.32
N TRP A 291 -29.73 19.32 13.44
CA TRP A 291 -29.98 18.68 14.73
C TRP A 291 -31.15 17.69 14.65
N LYS A 292 -32.28 18.12 14.06
CA LYS A 292 -33.46 17.27 13.81
C LYS A 292 -33.23 16.18 12.77
N ALA A 293 -32.45 16.47 11.72
CA ALA A 293 -32.13 15.52 10.65
C ALA A 293 -31.20 14.37 11.07
N GLY A 294 -30.76 14.35 12.34
CA GLY A 294 -30.01 13.24 12.91
C GLY A 294 -28.68 13.63 13.52
N HIS A 295 -28.20 14.87 13.35
CA HIS A 295 -26.95 15.31 13.97
C HIS A 295 -26.98 15.10 15.49
N LYS A 296 -28.13 15.28 16.16
CA LYS A 296 -28.29 15.01 17.59
C LYS A 296 -27.83 13.60 18.01
N LYS A 297 -28.09 12.58 17.18
CA LYS A 297 -27.81 11.17 17.52
C LYS A 297 -26.32 10.83 17.44
N MET A 298 -25.58 11.60 16.68
CA MET A 298 -24.18 11.33 16.35
C MET A 298 -23.22 12.42 16.86
N CYS A 299 -23.76 13.54 17.35
CA CYS A 299 -22.99 14.65 17.89
C CYS A 299 -22.24 14.18 19.15
N ARG A 300 -20.92 14.16 19.04
CA ARG A 300 -19.99 13.73 20.09
C ARG A 300 -18.91 14.78 20.25
N ALA A 301 -18.37 14.93 21.46
CA ALA A 301 -17.26 15.86 21.70
C ALA A 301 -16.07 15.53 20.78
N PRO A 302 -15.20 16.49 20.41
CA PRO A 302 -14.06 16.23 19.52
C PRO A 302 -13.19 15.07 20.00
N THR A 303 -13.03 14.96 21.31
CA THR A 303 -12.23 13.97 22.04
C THR A 303 -12.94 12.61 22.21
N ASP A 304 -14.22 12.51 21.89
CA ASP A 304 -15.01 11.28 21.99
C ASP A 304 -15.03 10.52 20.65
N LEU A 305 -13.83 10.14 20.20
CA LEU A 305 -13.63 9.39 18.96
C LEU A 305 -14.06 7.93 19.15
N VAL A 306 -14.63 7.33 18.11
CA VAL A 306 -14.93 5.89 18.08
C VAL A 306 -14.26 5.22 16.90
N LYS A 307 -14.10 3.90 16.97
CA LYS A 307 -13.60 3.10 15.85
C LYS A 307 -14.41 3.40 14.58
N PHE A 308 -13.72 3.58 13.46
CA PHE A 308 -14.24 3.94 12.14
C PHE A 308 -14.63 5.42 11.92
N ASP A 309 -14.48 6.30 12.92
CA ASP A 309 -14.50 7.74 12.64
C ASP A 309 -13.35 8.11 11.67
N LEU A 310 -13.59 9.07 10.78
CA LEU A 310 -12.55 9.62 9.91
C LEU A 310 -12.02 10.91 10.50
N VAL A 311 -10.70 11.00 10.55
CA VAL A 311 -9.99 12.10 11.19
C VAL A 311 -8.89 12.66 10.30
N ARG A 312 -8.63 13.95 10.44
CA ARG A 312 -7.53 14.66 9.79
C ARG A 312 -6.43 14.88 10.82
N ILE A 313 -5.20 14.53 10.46
CA ILE A 313 -4.04 14.81 11.30
C ILE A 313 -3.58 16.25 11.09
N HIS A 314 -3.16 16.91 12.16
CA HIS A 314 -2.50 18.22 12.10
C HIS A 314 -1.48 18.38 13.23
N GLY A 315 -0.67 19.44 13.17
CA GLY A 315 0.22 19.81 14.28
C GLY A 315 1.39 18.85 14.53
N LEU A 316 1.70 17.94 13.59
CA LEU A 316 2.94 17.17 13.66
C LEU A 316 4.13 18.11 13.45
N LYS A 317 5.13 18.03 14.34
CA LYS A 317 6.33 18.88 14.33
C LYS A 317 7.53 18.25 13.63
N ASN A 318 7.55 16.93 13.50
CA ASN A 318 8.63 16.25 12.79
C ASN A 318 8.47 16.56 11.29
N GLU A 319 9.50 17.13 10.67
CA GLU A 319 9.46 17.64 9.29
C GLU A 319 9.01 16.59 8.27
N MET A 320 9.55 15.39 8.36
CA MET A 320 9.19 14.30 7.47
C MET A 320 7.71 13.91 7.62
N TYR A 321 7.23 13.72 8.85
CA TYR A 321 5.82 13.36 9.08
C TYR A 321 4.86 14.52 8.82
N SER A 322 5.26 15.76 9.11
CA SER A 322 4.41 16.93 8.93
C SER A 322 4.11 17.16 7.46
N GLN A 323 5.10 17.05 6.58
CA GLN A 323 4.94 17.20 5.13
C GLN A 323 4.04 16.11 4.53
N MET A 324 4.13 14.87 5.02
CA MET A 324 3.39 13.75 4.46
C MET A 324 1.99 13.54 5.07
N MET A 325 1.81 13.87 6.34
CA MET A 325 0.62 13.43 7.11
C MET A 325 -0.26 14.58 7.59
N ASN A 326 0.26 15.81 7.77
CA ASN A 326 -0.63 16.91 8.13
C ASN A 326 -1.59 17.21 6.97
N GLY A 327 -2.88 17.27 7.27
CA GLY A 327 -3.94 17.43 6.27
C GLY A 327 -4.49 16.11 5.73
N SER A 328 -3.77 15.00 5.88
CA SER A 328 -4.20 13.68 5.42
C SER A 328 -5.26 13.06 6.33
N VAL A 329 -6.08 12.18 5.75
CA VAL A 329 -7.26 11.59 6.38
C VAL A 329 -6.98 10.15 6.78
N PHE A 330 -7.39 9.79 7.98
CA PHE A 330 -7.17 8.48 8.56
C PHE A 330 -8.45 7.97 9.21
N GLU A 331 -8.55 6.66 9.29
CA GLU A 331 -9.58 5.96 10.03
C GLU A 331 -9.12 5.68 11.46
N VAL A 332 -9.98 5.97 12.44
CA VAL A 332 -9.75 5.61 13.84
C VAL A 332 -9.91 4.11 14.02
N ARG A 333 -8.88 3.43 14.53
CA ARG A 333 -8.93 2.00 14.88
C ARG A 333 -9.27 1.76 16.35
N GLY A 334 -9.07 2.76 17.20
CA GLY A 334 -9.41 2.75 18.61
C GLY A 334 -8.33 3.40 19.47
N PRO A 335 -8.54 3.55 20.78
CA PRO A 335 -7.54 4.09 21.67
C PRO A 335 -6.37 3.09 21.82
N LEU A 336 -5.15 3.60 22.02
CA LEU A 336 -3.98 2.76 22.28
C LEU A 336 -4.11 2.08 23.65
N LEU A 337 -4.56 2.84 24.65
CA LEU A 337 -4.79 2.46 26.03
C LEU A 337 -6.08 3.12 26.54
N PRO A 338 -6.70 2.61 27.62
CA PRO A 338 -7.79 3.30 28.30
C PRO A 338 -7.42 4.74 28.63
N ARG A 339 -8.44 5.62 28.73
CA ARG A 339 -8.22 7.03 29.05
C ARG A 339 -7.43 7.14 30.38
N PRO A 340 -6.27 7.81 30.38
CA PRO A 340 -5.49 7.99 31.59
C PRO A 340 -6.28 8.75 32.67
N THR A 341 -6.11 8.37 33.93
CA THR A 341 -6.73 9.04 35.09
C THR A 341 -6.02 10.35 35.47
N ASP A 342 -4.77 10.50 35.03
CA ASP A 342 -3.93 11.69 35.27
C ASP A 342 -4.26 12.89 34.36
N GLY A 343 -5.29 12.75 33.50
CA GLY A 343 -5.67 13.78 32.54
C GLY A 343 -4.74 13.92 31.33
N SER A 344 -3.75 13.03 31.18
CA SER A 344 -2.88 13.05 30.01
C SER A 344 -3.65 12.73 28.71
N PRO A 345 -3.26 13.33 27.56
CA PRO A 345 -4.00 13.15 26.32
C PRO A 345 -4.06 11.68 25.88
N VAL A 346 -5.24 11.24 25.43
CA VAL A 346 -5.41 9.91 24.87
C VAL A 346 -4.57 9.76 23.59
N LYS A 347 -3.91 8.63 23.44
CA LYS A 347 -3.24 8.25 22.19
C LYS A 347 -4.18 7.35 21.38
N TRP A 348 -4.39 7.69 20.12
CA TRP A 348 -5.28 6.97 19.22
C TRP A 348 -4.48 6.19 18.20
N ARG A 349 -4.89 4.93 17.97
CA ARG A 349 -4.46 4.15 16.80
C ARG A 349 -5.32 4.55 15.62
N ILE A 350 -4.69 4.99 14.54
CA ILE A 350 -5.35 5.38 13.30
C ILE A 350 -4.67 4.68 12.12
N SER A 351 -5.36 4.46 11.00
CA SER A 351 -4.76 3.91 9.79
C SER A 351 -5.21 4.66 8.55
N ILE A 352 -4.45 4.58 7.47
CA ILE A 352 -4.98 4.95 6.15
C ILE A 352 -6.21 4.05 5.88
N MET A 353 -7.23 4.58 5.21
CA MET A 353 -8.42 3.78 4.85
C MET A 353 -8.00 2.58 4.00
N GLY A 354 -8.52 1.39 4.33
CA GLY A 354 -8.09 0.13 3.73
C GLY A 354 -6.68 -0.33 4.12
N GLY A 355 -5.88 0.52 4.76
CA GLY A 355 -4.54 0.22 5.22
C GLY A 355 -4.51 -0.54 6.55
N ASN A 356 -3.55 -1.46 6.65
CA ASN A 356 -3.21 -2.24 7.83
C ASN A 356 -2.10 -1.57 8.68
N LYS A 357 -1.39 -0.58 8.14
CA LYS A 357 -0.42 0.23 8.91
C LYS A 357 -1.16 1.17 9.87
N GLN A 358 -0.84 1.05 11.16
CA GLN A 358 -1.41 1.90 12.20
C GLN A 358 -0.38 2.91 12.71
N LEU A 359 -0.83 4.13 12.93
CA LEU A 359 -0.09 5.21 13.56
C LEU A 359 -0.66 5.49 14.94
N VAL A 360 0.19 5.89 15.86
CA VAL A 360 -0.22 6.33 17.20
C VAL A 360 -0.10 7.84 17.26
N ILE A 361 -1.23 8.54 17.32
CA ILE A 361 -1.28 10.00 17.34
C ILE A 361 -1.93 10.49 18.64
N LYS A 362 -1.40 11.58 19.19
CA LYS A 362 -2.00 12.27 20.35
C LYS A 362 -3.32 12.90 19.94
N GLU A 363 -4.35 12.79 20.76
CA GLU A 363 -5.68 13.35 20.53
C GLU A 363 -5.68 14.82 20.05
N MET A 364 -4.82 15.66 20.60
CA MET A 364 -4.70 17.08 20.22
C MET A 364 -4.23 17.34 18.77
N ASN A 365 -3.69 16.33 18.10
CA ASN A 365 -3.19 16.39 16.73
C ASN A 365 -4.19 15.80 15.72
N ILE A 366 -5.44 15.61 16.15
CA ILE A 366 -6.48 14.93 15.38
C ILE A 366 -7.74 15.79 15.41
N THR A 367 -8.31 16.05 14.23
CA THR A 367 -9.62 16.67 14.08
C THR A 367 -10.56 15.72 13.37
N ARG A 368 -11.75 15.48 13.92
CA ARG A 368 -12.76 14.64 13.27
C ARG A 368 -13.32 15.34 12.03
N VAL A 369 -13.35 14.62 10.92
CA VAL A 369 -13.89 15.10 9.63
C VAL A 369 -15.24 14.44 9.35
N MET A 370 -15.39 13.19 9.74
CA MET A 370 -16.62 12.43 9.53
C MET A 370 -16.85 11.45 10.68
N PHE A 371 -18.09 11.35 11.12
CA PHE A 371 -18.52 10.36 12.09
C PHE A 371 -18.70 9.00 11.41
N ARG A 372 -18.44 7.91 12.12
CA ARG A 372 -18.73 6.54 11.68
C ARG A 372 -20.15 6.39 11.10
N GLU A 373 -21.15 6.95 11.76
CA GLU A 373 -22.55 6.83 11.34
C GLU A 373 -22.83 7.55 10.02
N GLU A 374 -22.13 8.67 9.78
CA GLU A 374 -22.18 9.39 8.49
C GLU A 374 -21.53 8.57 7.38
N ARG A 375 -20.40 7.94 7.69
CA ARG A 375 -19.67 7.08 6.75
C ARG A 375 -20.50 5.87 6.32
N PHE A 376 -21.11 5.17 7.26
CA PHE A 376 -21.87 3.95 6.94
C PHE A 376 -23.12 4.23 6.11
N LYS A 377 -23.85 5.31 6.41
CA LYS A 377 -24.97 5.74 5.55
C LYS A 377 -24.52 6.02 4.12
N TRP A 378 -23.30 6.51 3.96
CA TRP A 378 -22.74 6.80 2.66
C TRP A 378 -22.31 5.52 1.93
N GLU A 379 -21.64 4.59 2.62
CA GLU A 379 -21.29 3.27 2.09
C GLU A 379 -22.55 2.47 1.67
N GLU A 380 -23.65 2.58 2.43
CA GLU A 380 -24.95 1.98 2.09
C GLU A 380 -25.54 2.56 0.79
N LEU A 381 -25.53 3.90 0.65
CA LEU A 381 -25.99 4.57 -0.57
C LEU A 381 -25.13 4.23 -1.80
N GLU A 382 -23.82 4.03 -1.63
CA GLU A 382 -22.94 3.60 -2.74
C GLU A 382 -23.16 2.14 -3.12
N GLY A 383 -23.33 1.25 -2.13
CA GLY A 383 -23.64 -0.16 -2.38
C GLY A 383 -24.91 -0.31 -3.21
N GLU A 384 -25.96 0.44 -2.87
CA GLU A 384 -27.21 0.48 -3.65
C GLU A 384 -27.01 1.08 -5.06
N CYS A 385 -26.13 2.07 -5.22
CA CYS A 385 -25.85 2.70 -6.51
C CYS A 385 -25.05 1.78 -7.45
N MET A 386 -24.16 0.96 -6.91
CA MET A 386 -23.41 -0.05 -7.67
C MET A 386 -24.28 -1.26 -8.05
N GLU A 387 -25.23 -1.67 -7.20
CA GLU A 387 -26.13 -2.79 -7.50
C GLU A 387 -27.27 -2.42 -8.47
N SER A 388 -27.66 -1.14 -8.54
CA SER A 388 -28.80 -0.69 -9.36
C SER A 388 -28.43 -0.24 -10.79
N ASN A 389 -27.16 -0.28 -11.19
CA ASN A 389 -26.76 0.06 -12.57
C ASN A 389 -25.54 -0.74 -13.08
N PRO A 390 -25.73 -2.01 -13.48
CA PRO A 390 -24.67 -2.83 -14.08
C PRO A 390 -24.16 -2.30 -15.44
N ASP A 391 -24.89 -1.39 -16.10
CA ASP A 391 -24.63 -0.96 -17.47
C ASP A 391 -23.80 0.34 -17.57
N ARG A 392 -23.34 0.91 -16.46
CA ARG A 392 -22.53 2.16 -16.47
C ARG A 392 -21.01 1.97 -16.45
N VAL A 393 -20.54 0.75 -16.64
CA VAL A 393 -19.13 0.47 -16.92
C VAL A 393 -19.00 0.40 -18.44
N PHE A 394 -18.40 1.44 -19.03
CA PHE A 394 -18.16 1.66 -20.47
C PHE A 394 -19.30 2.29 -21.29
N GLU A 395 -19.41 3.61 -21.20
CA GLU A 395 -19.58 4.48 -22.39
C GLU A 395 -18.56 5.62 -22.34
#